data_AF-A0A7G9FVJ3-F1
#
_entry.id   AF-A0A7G9FVJ3-F1
#
_cell.length_a   1.000
_cell.length_b   1.000
_cell.length_c   1.000
_cell.angle_alpha   90.00
_cell.angle_beta   90.00
_cell.angle_gamma   90.00
#
_symmetry.space_group_name_H-M   'P 1'
#
loop_
_entity.id
_entity.type
_entity.pdbx_description
1 polymer ?
#
loop_
_entity_poly.entity_id
_entity_poly.type
_entity_poly.pdbx_seq_one_letter_code
_entity_poly.pdbx_strand_id
1 'polypeptide(L)'
;MDIAGKLPPDRGTTIYTVAKKDPEQLLSEVTVDTAGNLTYKVNQVDSSKVGKTAIITVTASMENYENAEYTLTISITDTRSECDHIHTEIRNQRETTCTQTGYAGDTYCTDCDKLLSTGKELAALGHDYKATVTKQPTTTEEGVRTYTCSRCNSSYTESIAKLPEEQHTHNYTGSITKEATCTEAGVRTYTCSCGDSYTENIPATGHSYVSKVTKAATTTEEGIMTYTCSKCGHSYTQPIAMIKSDNSNKDNSNQNQKPQSGTDNGNQNQKPQPDTDNGKDNGTSIKPYIKDDSGKEGWDVIKPQLEEAKSGDTVTVAMNGTTVVPKDVIDSIKGKDTTLVLDMGNGLSWKINGQDITDAAGDIDFDVTVGADAGKSIPVDVINNVTGERSSLNLTLAYDGEFGFTATLTVNMESKNAGLYANLFYYNEQTGELEFISAGQINADGNVELEFTHASDYTIVVDAKIMSGNAQADNKADETIPAPKADESTSKYAWNNTIIIIIGICIILIVFGAVFYVRKKSGSEEE
;
A
#
# COMPACT_ATOMS: atom_id res chain seq x y z
N MET A 1 39.30 55.85 -50.91
CA MET A 1 39.52 56.49 -49.59
C MET A 1 40.53 57.61 -49.76
N ASP A 2 40.19 58.85 -49.39
CA ASP A 2 41.10 60.00 -49.50
C ASP A 2 42.09 60.02 -48.32
N ILE A 3 43.37 59.80 -48.63
CA ILE A 3 44.48 59.82 -47.67
C ILE A 3 45.13 61.20 -47.64
N ALA A 4 45.15 61.91 -48.76
CA ALA A 4 45.75 63.24 -48.88
C ALA A 4 45.03 64.29 -48.03
N GLY A 5 43.70 64.18 -47.91
CA GLY A 5 42.89 65.03 -47.03
C GLY A 5 43.22 64.88 -45.54
N LYS A 6 43.99 63.85 -45.16
CA LYS A 6 44.41 63.60 -43.78
C LYS A 6 45.85 64.07 -43.47
N LEU A 7 46.57 64.60 -44.46
CA LEU A 7 47.95 65.08 -44.32
C LEU A 7 47.99 66.61 -44.17
N PRO A 8 49.03 67.19 -43.53
CA PRO A 8 49.17 68.64 -43.39
C PRO A 8 49.13 69.38 -44.75
N PRO A 9 48.53 70.59 -44.83
CA PRO A 9 48.39 71.32 -46.09
C PRO A 9 49.72 71.90 -46.61
N ASP A 10 50.70 72.13 -45.73
CA ASP A 10 52.04 72.66 -46.04
C ASP A 10 53.07 71.57 -46.37
N ARG A 11 52.62 70.36 -46.75
CA ARG A 11 53.46 69.15 -46.93
C ARG A 11 54.42 69.17 -48.12
N GLY A 12 54.28 70.13 -49.03
CA GLY A 12 55.04 70.20 -50.27
C GLY A 12 54.69 69.08 -51.25
N THR A 13 55.58 68.81 -52.22
CA THR A 13 55.34 67.73 -53.20
C THR A 13 55.26 66.40 -52.46
N THR A 14 54.19 65.63 -52.71
CA THR A 14 53.93 64.36 -52.02
C THR A 14 53.82 63.22 -53.01
N ILE A 15 54.55 62.14 -52.77
CA ILE A 15 54.49 60.90 -53.56
C ILE A 15 53.86 59.81 -52.70
N TYR A 16 52.86 59.12 -53.24
CA TYR A 16 52.19 58.01 -52.58
C TYR A 16 52.64 56.68 -53.15
N THR A 17 52.95 55.73 -52.28
CA THR A 17 53.16 54.32 -52.64
C THR A 17 52.23 53.44 -51.82
N VAL A 18 51.84 52.29 -52.36
CA VAL A 18 50.95 51.33 -51.68
C VAL A 18 51.58 49.95 -51.64
N ALA A 19 51.49 49.30 -50.48
CA ALA A 19 51.84 47.92 -50.25
C ALA A 19 50.63 47.17 -49.70
N LYS A 20 50.47 45.90 -50.04
CA LYS A 20 49.45 45.01 -49.48
C LYS A 20 50.08 43.77 -48.86
N LYS A 21 49.57 43.37 -47.69
CA LYS A 21 49.83 42.10 -47.03
C LYS A 21 48.51 41.33 -46.97
N ASP A 22 48.32 40.46 -47.96
CA ASP A 22 47.07 39.73 -48.19
C ASP A 22 47.37 38.26 -48.52
N PRO A 23 47.73 37.44 -47.51
CA PRO A 23 48.10 36.04 -47.71
C PRO A 23 46.92 35.17 -48.16
N GLU A 24 45.70 35.62 -47.90
CA GLU A 24 44.46 34.87 -48.14
C GLU A 24 43.73 35.35 -49.41
N GLN A 25 44.33 36.27 -50.18
CA GLN A 25 43.80 36.83 -51.43
C GLN A 25 42.40 37.46 -51.27
N LEU A 26 42.18 38.15 -50.15
CA LEU A 26 40.93 38.83 -49.84
C LEU A 26 40.72 40.09 -50.70
N LEU A 27 41.78 40.62 -51.33
CA LEU A 27 41.77 41.91 -52.00
C LEU A 27 42.27 41.84 -53.46
N SER A 28 41.59 42.57 -54.33
CA SER A 28 42.02 42.87 -55.71
C SER A 28 42.06 44.38 -55.95
N GLU A 29 42.69 44.79 -57.06
CA GLU A 29 42.67 46.17 -57.56
C GLU A 29 43.20 47.25 -56.57
N VAL A 30 44.14 46.87 -55.68
CA VAL A 30 44.73 47.77 -54.68
C VAL A 30 45.69 48.77 -55.35
N THR A 31 45.30 50.04 -55.41
CA THR A 31 46.07 51.13 -56.05
C THR A 31 45.90 52.45 -55.30
N VAL A 32 46.90 53.33 -55.36
CA VAL A 32 46.80 54.71 -54.88
C VAL A 32 47.13 55.66 -56.04
N ASP A 33 46.28 56.67 -56.27
CA ASP A 33 46.52 57.66 -57.32
C ASP A 33 47.47 58.79 -56.87
N THR A 34 47.85 59.66 -57.80
CA THR A 34 48.73 60.82 -57.54
C THR A 34 48.07 61.87 -56.63
N ALA A 35 46.74 61.86 -56.49
CA ALA A 35 46.00 62.71 -55.58
C ALA A 35 45.90 62.11 -54.16
N GLY A 36 46.40 60.89 -53.93
CA GLY A 36 46.37 60.20 -52.64
C GLY A 36 45.06 59.46 -52.36
N ASN A 37 44.28 59.12 -53.38
CA ASN A 37 43.08 58.30 -53.25
C ASN A 37 43.42 56.81 -53.36
N LEU A 38 43.18 56.06 -52.29
CA LEU A 38 43.29 54.61 -52.25
C LEU A 38 42.02 53.96 -52.83
N THR A 39 42.21 53.09 -53.82
CA THR A 39 41.18 52.21 -54.41
C THR A 39 41.54 50.76 -54.13
N TYR A 40 40.54 49.95 -53.74
CA TYR A 40 40.68 48.51 -53.54
C TYR A 40 39.32 47.83 -53.72
N LYS A 41 39.34 46.55 -54.07
CA LYS A 41 38.15 45.70 -54.17
C LYS A 41 38.29 44.51 -53.23
N VAL A 42 37.23 44.21 -52.49
CA VAL A 42 37.18 43.02 -51.65
C VAL A 42 36.59 41.87 -52.47
N ASN A 43 37.30 40.75 -52.50
CA ASN A 43 36.90 39.57 -53.26
C ASN A 43 35.76 38.84 -52.53
N GLN A 44 34.92 38.12 -53.29
CA GLN A 44 34.02 37.13 -52.68
C GLN A 44 34.84 35.95 -52.17
N VAL A 45 34.58 35.54 -50.94
CA VAL A 45 35.33 34.49 -50.22
C VAL A 45 34.37 33.54 -49.51
N ASP A 46 34.81 32.30 -49.28
CA ASP A 46 34.04 31.29 -48.53
C ASP A 46 34.26 31.40 -47.00
N SER A 47 33.52 30.59 -46.23
CA SER A 47 33.55 30.61 -44.76
C SER A 47 34.89 30.24 -44.13
N SER A 48 35.80 29.57 -44.86
CA SER A 48 37.15 29.27 -44.36
C SER A 48 38.01 30.53 -44.13
N LYS A 49 37.59 31.66 -44.70
CA LYS A 49 38.29 32.95 -44.59
C LYS A 49 37.79 33.82 -43.43
N VAL A 50 36.79 33.38 -42.67
CA VAL A 50 36.31 34.07 -41.47
C VAL A 50 37.43 34.17 -40.43
N GLY A 51 37.60 35.36 -39.84
CA GLY A 51 38.67 35.68 -38.89
C GLY A 51 40.02 36.02 -39.54
N LYS A 52 40.15 35.89 -40.87
CA LYS A 52 41.36 36.29 -41.61
C LYS A 52 41.36 37.79 -41.88
N THR A 53 42.58 38.34 -42.01
CA THR A 53 42.78 39.77 -42.24
C THR A 53 43.70 40.03 -43.43
N ALA A 54 43.44 41.13 -44.14
CA ALA A 54 44.33 41.71 -45.12
C ALA A 54 44.66 43.15 -44.71
N ILE A 55 45.90 43.56 -44.96
CA ILE A 55 46.41 44.87 -44.56
C ILE A 55 46.87 45.62 -45.80
N ILE A 56 46.40 46.86 -45.98
CA ILE A 56 46.91 47.81 -46.98
C ILE A 56 47.68 48.89 -46.24
N THR A 57 48.92 49.13 -46.65
CA THR A 57 49.76 50.22 -46.13
C THR A 57 50.05 51.20 -47.26
N VAL A 58 49.69 52.47 -47.07
CA VAL A 58 50.00 53.56 -47.99
C VAL A 58 51.05 54.45 -47.35
N THR A 59 52.18 54.65 -48.02
CA THR A 59 53.27 55.52 -47.57
C THR A 59 53.22 56.83 -48.34
N ALA A 60 53.03 57.94 -47.63
CA ALA A 60 53.12 59.29 -48.17
C ALA A 60 54.52 59.86 -47.91
N SER A 61 55.32 59.98 -48.97
CA SER A 61 56.65 60.61 -48.93
C SER A 61 56.50 62.10 -49.21
N MET A 62 56.70 62.92 -48.17
CA MET A 62 56.48 64.36 -48.21
C MET A 62 57.80 65.12 -48.21
N GLU A 63 57.82 66.27 -48.87
CA GLU A 63 58.98 67.16 -48.92
C GLU A 63 59.30 67.73 -47.53
N ASN A 64 58.30 68.29 -46.85
CA ASN A 64 58.46 69.06 -45.61
C ASN A 64 58.31 68.22 -44.32
N TYR A 65 57.93 66.95 -44.44
CA TYR A 65 57.66 66.05 -43.32
C TYR A 65 58.34 64.69 -43.52
N GLU A 66 58.57 63.96 -42.43
CA GLU A 66 58.93 62.54 -42.50
C GLU A 66 57.81 61.74 -43.16
N ASN A 67 58.15 60.58 -43.74
CA ASN A 67 57.18 59.73 -44.41
C ASN A 67 56.08 59.31 -43.43
N ALA A 68 54.83 59.48 -43.84
CA ALA A 68 53.68 59.05 -43.06
C ALA A 68 53.15 57.73 -43.63
N GLU A 69 52.81 56.80 -42.76
CA GLU A 69 52.18 55.53 -43.15
C GLU A 69 50.71 55.50 -42.72
N TYR A 70 49.86 55.10 -43.65
CA TYR A 70 48.45 54.86 -43.44
C TYR A 70 48.19 53.36 -43.56
N THR A 71 47.79 52.72 -42.47
CA THR A 71 47.47 51.29 -42.45
C THR A 71 45.96 51.09 -42.36
N LEU A 72 45.41 50.30 -43.28
CA LEU A 72 44.02 49.85 -43.32
C LEU A 72 43.98 48.34 -43.14
N THR A 73 43.32 47.86 -42.09
CA THR A 73 43.07 46.45 -41.86
C THR A 73 41.65 46.09 -42.28
N ILE A 74 41.51 45.10 -43.14
CA ILE A 74 40.24 44.51 -43.56
C ILE A 74 40.14 43.12 -42.92
N SER A 75 39.07 42.87 -42.17
CA SER A 75 38.78 41.57 -41.55
C SER A 75 37.47 40.98 -42.09
N ILE A 76 37.46 39.68 -42.36
CA ILE A 76 36.24 38.94 -42.70
C ILE A 76 35.61 38.41 -41.42
N THR A 77 34.36 38.77 -41.17
CA THR A 77 33.58 38.29 -40.01
C THR A 77 32.32 37.61 -40.50
N ASP A 78 31.97 36.47 -39.89
CA ASP A 78 30.69 35.81 -40.12
C ASP A 78 29.64 36.43 -39.18
N THR A 79 28.60 37.02 -39.77
CA THR A 79 27.45 37.53 -39.01
C THR A 79 26.38 36.46 -38.79
N ARG A 80 26.58 35.24 -39.29
CA ARG A 80 25.66 34.10 -39.18
C ARG A 80 26.02 33.23 -37.98
N SER A 81 26.01 33.82 -36.79
CA SER A 81 26.19 33.05 -35.55
C SER A 81 24.86 32.55 -34.96
N GLU A 82 23.72 32.91 -35.52
CA GLU A 82 22.42 32.58 -34.93
C GLU A 82 21.57 31.86 -35.99
N CYS A 83 21.53 30.53 -35.90
CA CYS A 83 20.43 29.78 -36.46
C CYS A 83 19.26 29.98 -35.49
N ASP A 84 18.17 30.60 -35.95
CA ASP A 84 17.02 30.93 -35.10
C ASP A 84 16.26 29.68 -34.60
N HIS A 85 16.66 28.49 -35.06
CA HIS A 85 16.11 27.18 -34.66
C HIS A 85 14.58 27.07 -34.79
N ILE A 86 14.01 27.76 -35.77
CA ILE A 86 12.56 27.84 -36.00
C ILE A 86 11.96 26.56 -36.60
N HIS A 87 12.73 25.79 -37.37
CA HIS A 87 12.29 24.54 -37.96
C HIS A 87 12.90 23.35 -37.23
N THR A 88 12.04 22.52 -36.63
CA THR A 88 12.44 21.41 -35.77
C THR A 88 11.72 20.12 -36.12
N GLU A 89 12.36 18.99 -35.87
CA GLU A 89 11.75 17.66 -35.98
C GLU A 89 12.15 16.76 -34.80
N ILE A 90 11.38 15.70 -34.57
CA ILE A 90 11.64 14.68 -33.55
C ILE A 90 12.29 13.45 -34.20
N ARG A 91 13.46 13.04 -33.69
CA ARG A 91 14.16 11.82 -34.10
C ARG A 91 14.20 10.79 -32.95
N ASN A 92 14.44 9.52 -33.27
CA ASN A 92 14.64 8.43 -32.29
C ASN A 92 13.44 8.10 -31.37
N GLN A 93 12.24 8.59 -31.65
CA GLN A 93 11.05 8.31 -30.84
C GLN A 93 10.72 6.81 -30.81
N ARG A 94 10.39 6.30 -29.62
CA ARG A 94 9.96 4.91 -29.40
C ARG A 94 8.73 4.89 -28.51
N GLU A 95 7.71 4.15 -28.92
CA GLU A 95 6.53 3.96 -28.09
C GLU A 95 6.82 3.03 -26.89
N THR A 96 6.07 3.24 -25.81
CA THR A 96 6.10 2.40 -24.60
C THR A 96 5.26 1.15 -24.80
N THR A 97 5.70 0.01 -24.26
CA THR A 97 4.88 -1.21 -24.18
C THR A 97 4.61 -1.59 -22.72
N CYS A 98 3.90 -2.68 -22.44
CA CYS A 98 3.66 -3.13 -21.06
C CYS A 98 4.94 -3.47 -20.30
N THR A 99 6.00 -3.89 -20.99
CA THR A 99 7.26 -4.35 -20.36
C THR A 99 8.49 -3.58 -20.79
N GLN A 100 8.44 -2.84 -21.90
CA GLN A 100 9.58 -2.07 -22.42
C GLN A 100 9.31 -0.56 -22.32
N THR A 101 10.32 0.16 -21.85
CA THR A 101 10.33 1.63 -21.80
C THR A 101 10.37 2.22 -23.22
N GLY A 102 9.69 3.35 -23.38
CA GLY A 102 9.69 4.15 -24.59
C GLY A 102 10.66 5.33 -24.50
N TYR A 103 10.69 6.15 -25.55
CA TYR A 103 11.50 7.36 -25.63
C TYR A 103 10.75 8.45 -26.38
N ALA A 104 10.64 9.64 -25.77
CA ALA A 104 9.88 10.76 -26.35
C ALA A 104 10.49 11.29 -27.67
N GLY A 105 11.76 10.99 -27.93
CA GLY A 105 12.50 11.44 -29.11
C GLY A 105 13.23 12.76 -28.88
N ASP A 106 14.30 12.95 -29.64
CA ASP A 106 15.19 14.11 -29.58
C ASP A 106 14.73 15.19 -30.55
N THR A 107 14.81 16.45 -30.14
CA THR A 107 14.46 17.59 -31.02
C THR A 107 15.70 18.07 -31.76
N TYR A 108 15.66 17.99 -33.09
CA TYR A 108 16.72 18.48 -33.98
C TYR A 108 16.25 19.68 -34.79
N CYS A 109 17.15 20.62 -35.05
CA CYS A 109 16.91 21.68 -36.04
C CYS A 109 17.13 21.13 -37.45
N THR A 110 16.15 21.28 -38.33
CA THR A 110 16.25 20.78 -39.72
C THR A 110 17.10 21.68 -40.61
N ASP A 111 17.34 22.94 -40.22
CA ASP A 111 18.12 23.90 -41.01
C ASP A 111 19.64 23.76 -40.81
N CYS A 112 20.08 23.25 -39.65
CA CYS A 112 21.50 23.13 -39.29
C CYS A 112 21.89 21.76 -38.69
N ASP A 113 20.96 20.80 -38.63
CA ASP A 113 21.13 19.45 -38.07
C ASP A 113 21.63 19.37 -36.63
N LYS A 114 21.58 20.49 -35.89
CA LYS A 114 22.00 20.54 -34.48
C LYS A 114 20.91 19.97 -33.57
N LEU A 115 21.34 19.16 -32.60
CA LEU A 115 20.49 18.72 -31.48
C LEU A 115 20.15 19.94 -30.60
N LEU A 116 18.86 20.17 -30.40
CA LEU A 116 18.35 21.28 -29.58
C LEU A 116 17.98 20.82 -28.18
N SER A 117 17.38 19.64 -28.08
CA SER A 117 16.94 19.07 -26.81
C SER A 117 16.86 17.55 -26.88
N THR A 118 17.29 16.89 -25.81
CA THR A 118 17.23 15.43 -25.67
C THR A 118 15.87 15.00 -25.15
N GLY A 119 15.32 13.94 -25.73
CA GLY A 119 14.06 13.34 -25.30
C GLY A 119 14.14 12.74 -23.90
N LYS A 120 12.98 12.56 -23.26
CA LYS A 120 12.87 11.85 -21.97
C LYS A 120 12.56 10.37 -22.19
N GLU A 121 13.14 9.51 -21.35
CA GLU A 121 12.68 8.12 -21.23
C GLU A 121 11.25 8.06 -20.70
N LEU A 122 10.43 7.23 -21.35
CA LEU A 122 9.04 7.00 -20.99
C LEU A 122 8.94 5.65 -20.30
N ALA A 123 8.34 5.62 -19.11
CA ALA A 123 8.14 4.37 -18.37
C ALA A 123 7.29 3.37 -19.18
N ALA A 124 7.50 2.08 -18.95
CA ALA A 124 6.63 1.05 -19.50
C ALA A 124 5.20 1.25 -18.99
N LEU A 125 4.19 0.90 -19.80
CA LEU A 125 2.77 1.10 -19.48
C LEU A 125 2.25 0.22 -18.36
N GLY A 126 3.03 -0.79 -17.96
CA GLY A 126 2.56 -1.85 -17.07
C GLY A 126 1.47 -2.72 -17.71
N HIS A 127 1.04 -3.74 -16.96
CA HIS A 127 -0.08 -4.58 -17.35
C HIS A 127 -1.40 -4.02 -16.81
N ASP A 128 -2.46 -4.08 -17.61
CA ASP A 128 -3.83 -3.76 -17.18
C ASP A 128 -4.63 -5.07 -17.18
N TYR A 129 -4.44 -5.83 -16.10
CA TYR A 129 -5.01 -7.16 -15.93
C TYR A 129 -6.49 -7.09 -15.54
N LYS A 130 -7.33 -7.76 -16.33
CA LYS A 130 -8.74 -7.98 -16.01
C LYS A 130 -8.95 -9.38 -15.49
N ALA A 131 -9.58 -9.48 -14.32
CA ALA A 131 -9.91 -10.74 -13.68
C ALA A 131 -11.17 -11.37 -14.28
N THR A 132 -11.13 -12.68 -14.50
CA THR A 132 -12.29 -13.48 -14.90
C THR A 132 -12.26 -14.81 -14.16
N VAL A 133 -13.39 -15.21 -13.56
CA VAL A 133 -13.50 -16.54 -12.94
C VAL A 133 -13.70 -17.57 -14.04
N THR A 134 -12.70 -18.41 -14.27
CA THR A 134 -12.71 -19.45 -15.30
C THR A 134 -13.18 -20.80 -14.75
N LYS A 135 -13.09 -21.00 -13.43
CA LYS A 135 -13.66 -22.15 -12.73
C LYS A 135 -14.26 -21.71 -11.40
N GLN A 136 -15.53 -21.99 -11.16
CA GLN A 136 -16.17 -21.70 -9.86
C GLN A 136 -15.68 -22.68 -8.78
N PRO A 137 -15.45 -22.22 -7.53
CA PRO A 137 -15.12 -23.13 -6.43
C PRO A 137 -16.32 -23.99 -6.03
N THR A 138 -16.05 -25.18 -5.51
CA THR A 138 -17.03 -26.07 -4.87
C THR A 138 -16.59 -26.39 -3.44
N THR A 139 -17.38 -27.15 -2.68
CA THR A 139 -16.98 -27.66 -1.37
C THR A 139 -15.83 -28.67 -1.44
N THR A 140 -15.59 -29.27 -2.61
CA THR A 140 -14.57 -30.32 -2.80
C THR A 140 -13.38 -29.87 -3.65
N GLU A 141 -13.55 -28.89 -4.53
CA GLU A 141 -12.56 -28.40 -5.49
C GLU A 141 -12.38 -26.89 -5.42
N GLU A 142 -11.14 -26.44 -5.54
CA GLU A 142 -10.83 -25.01 -5.67
C GLU A 142 -11.32 -24.47 -7.02
N GLY A 143 -11.72 -23.20 -7.01
CA GLY A 143 -12.00 -22.42 -8.20
C GLY A 143 -10.71 -21.84 -8.81
N VAL A 144 -10.83 -21.21 -9.98
CA VAL A 144 -9.72 -20.57 -10.69
C VAL A 144 -10.16 -19.20 -11.19
N ARG A 145 -9.35 -18.19 -10.89
CA ARG A 145 -9.44 -16.84 -11.45
C ARG A 145 -8.29 -16.63 -12.43
N THR A 146 -8.60 -16.19 -13.64
CA THR A 146 -7.63 -15.87 -14.68
C THR A 146 -7.58 -14.37 -14.90
N TYR A 147 -6.37 -13.81 -14.86
CA TYR A 147 -6.09 -12.40 -15.11
C TYR A 147 -5.52 -12.27 -16.51
N THR A 148 -6.09 -11.40 -17.35
CA THR A 148 -5.61 -11.17 -18.72
C THR A 148 -5.41 -9.69 -18.99
N CYS A 149 -4.21 -9.32 -19.45
CA CYS A 149 -3.86 -7.93 -19.75
C CYS A 149 -4.56 -7.49 -21.04
N SER A 150 -5.32 -6.39 -20.98
CA SER A 150 -6.05 -5.81 -22.12
C SER A 150 -5.14 -5.33 -23.27
N ARG A 151 -3.89 -4.99 -22.94
CA ARG A 151 -2.93 -4.36 -23.87
C ARG A 151 -2.03 -5.36 -24.58
N CYS A 152 -1.64 -6.44 -23.91
CA CYS A 152 -0.63 -7.39 -24.43
C CYS A 152 -1.04 -8.86 -24.37
N ASN A 153 -2.26 -9.19 -23.90
CA ASN A 153 -2.78 -10.54 -23.76
C ASN A 153 -1.93 -11.50 -22.88
N SER A 154 -0.96 -10.97 -22.12
CA SER A 154 -0.32 -11.71 -21.04
C SER A 154 -1.38 -12.17 -20.05
N SER A 155 -1.24 -13.38 -19.50
CA SER A 155 -2.20 -13.92 -18.54
C SER A 155 -1.53 -14.74 -17.45
N TYR A 156 -2.08 -14.69 -16.24
CA TYR A 156 -1.73 -15.58 -15.14
C TYR A 156 -3.01 -16.02 -14.38
N THR A 157 -2.88 -17.01 -13.50
CA THR A 157 -4.03 -17.59 -12.78
C THR A 157 -3.78 -17.69 -11.28
N GLU A 158 -4.84 -17.54 -10.50
CA GLU A 158 -4.87 -17.75 -9.06
C GLU A 158 -5.97 -18.75 -8.69
N SER A 159 -5.77 -19.52 -7.63
CA SER A 159 -6.80 -20.39 -7.06
C SER A 159 -7.78 -19.59 -6.20
N ILE A 160 -9.06 -20.01 -6.22
CA ILE A 160 -10.11 -19.51 -5.34
C ILE A 160 -10.40 -20.62 -4.33
N ALA A 161 -10.35 -20.29 -3.04
CA ALA A 161 -10.60 -21.25 -1.97
C ALA A 161 -11.93 -21.99 -2.15
N LYS A 162 -11.98 -23.23 -1.63
CA LYS A 162 -13.20 -24.05 -1.62
C LYS A 162 -14.30 -23.35 -0.83
N LEU A 163 -15.55 -23.62 -1.19
CA LEU A 163 -16.69 -23.14 -0.41
C LEU A 163 -16.69 -23.80 0.98
N PRO A 164 -17.07 -23.06 2.05
CA PRO A 164 -17.14 -23.62 3.39
C PRO A 164 -18.12 -24.80 3.41
N GLU A 165 -17.73 -25.88 4.10
CA GLU A 165 -18.66 -26.98 4.38
C GLU A 165 -19.80 -26.46 5.28
N GLU A 166 -21.05 -26.74 4.90
CA GLU A 166 -22.21 -26.35 5.70
C GLU A 166 -22.17 -27.04 7.06
N GLN A 167 -21.69 -26.30 8.06
CA GLN A 167 -21.78 -26.72 9.45
C GLN A 167 -23.22 -26.57 9.91
N HIS A 168 -23.87 -27.68 10.21
CA HIS A 168 -25.16 -27.68 10.89
C HIS A 168 -24.98 -28.30 12.27
N THR A 169 -25.71 -27.78 13.26
CA THR A 169 -25.74 -28.38 14.59
C THR A 169 -26.57 -29.66 14.51
N HIS A 170 -26.00 -30.79 14.94
CA HIS A 170 -26.75 -32.04 14.98
C HIS A 170 -27.84 -31.98 16.06
N ASN A 171 -29.09 -32.12 15.63
CA ASN A 171 -30.22 -32.34 16.52
C ASN A 171 -30.67 -33.80 16.39
N TYR A 172 -30.24 -34.62 17.34
CA TYR A 172 -30.50 -36.06 17.32
C TYR A 172 -31.84 -36.40 17.97
N THR A 173 -32.69 -37.10 17.21
CA THR A 173 -33.93 -37.68 17.75
C THR A 173 -33.73 -39.17 18.01
N GLY A 174 -33.94 -39.59 19.27
CA GLY A 174 -33.81 -40.99 19.68
C GLY A 174 -35.10 -41.79 19.51
N SER A 175 -35.00 -43.01 18.97
CA SER A 175 -36.09 -43.98 18.88
C SER A 175 -35.63 -45.37 19.32
N ILE A 176 -36.52 -46.16 19.94
CA ILE A 176 -36.19 -47.54 20.32
C ILE A 176 -36.30 -48.41 19.07
N THR A 177 -35.18 -48.97 18.64
CA THR A 177 -35.10 -49.84 17.45
C THR A 177 -35.09 -51.31 17.80
N LYS A 178 -34.72 -51.66 19.05
CA LYS A 178 -34.88 -53.00 19.62
C LYS A 178 -35.33 -52.89 21.07
N GLU A 179 -36.48 -53.46 21.40
CA GLU A 179 -36.96 -53.51 22.78
C GLU A 179 -36.10 -54.44 23.64
N ALA A 180 -35.86 -54.06 24.90
CA ALA A 180 -35.13 -54.89 25.86
C ALA A 180 -36.03 -56.02 26.40
N THR A 181 -35.47 -57.22 26.56
CA THR A 181 -36.18 -58.39 27.12
C THR A 181 -35.64 -58.75 28.50
N CYS A 182 -36.08 -59.86 29.10
CA CYS A 182 -35.55 -60.29 30.41
C CYS A 182 -34.08 -60.71 30.35
N THR A 183 -33.59 -61.14 29.18
CA THR A 183 -32.24 -61.70 29.00
C THR A 183 -31.42 -60.96 27.94
N GLU A 184 -32.06 -60.26 26.99
CA GLU A 184 -31.36 -59.51 25.95
C GLU A 184 -31.50 -58.00 26.15
N ALA A 185 -30.39 -57.28 25.94
CA ALA A 185 -30.39 -55.84 25.84
C ALA A 185 -31.19 -55.36 24.62
N GLY A 186 -31.88 -54.23 24.79
CA GLY A 186 -32.48 -53.46 23.71
C GLY A 186 -31.50 -52.45 23.11
N VAL A 187 -31.93 -51.71 22.10
CA VAL A 187 -31.14 -50.71 21.38
C VAL A 187 -32.00 -49.47 21.15
N ARG A 188 -31.44 -48.29 21.44
CA ARG A 188 -31.96 -46.99 21.04
C ARG A 188 -31.06 -46.42 19.95
N THR A 189 -31.66 -45.96 18.85
CA THR A 189 -30.94 -45.31 17.75
C THR A 189 -31.29 -43.83 17.73
N TYR A 190 -30.25 -43.00 17.63
CA TYR A 190 -30.34 -41.56 17.49
C TYR A 190 -30.01 -41.19 16.05
N THR A 191 -30.91 -40.46 15.39
CA THR A 191 -30.76 -40.04 14.00
C THR A 191 -30.84 -38.52 13.89
N CYS A 192 -29.94 -37.91 13.13
CA CYS A 192 -30.02 -36.51 12.72
C CYS A 192 -30.69 -36.41 11.34
N SER A 193 -31.29 -35.26 11.03
CA SER A 193 -31.87 -34.98 9.70
C SER A 193 -30.86 -35.03 8.54
N CYS A 194 -29.56 -34.92 8.83
CA CYS A 194 -28.47 -35.07 7.86
C CYS A 194 -28.17 -36.52 7.46
N GLY A 195 -28.73 -37.50 8.16
CA GLY A 195 -28.48 -38.93 7.93
C GLY A 195 -27.44 -39.57 8.86
N ASP A 196 -26.70 -38.78 9.65
CA ASP A 196 -25.84 -39.33 10.70
C ASP A 196 -26.65 -40.02 11.79
N SER A 197 -26.11 -41.13 12.29
CA SER A 197 -26.75 -41.90 13.36
C SER A 197 -25.75 -42.59 14.28
N TYR A 198 -26.15 -42.77 15.55
CA TYR A 198 -25.44 -43.58 16.53
C TYR A 198 -26.42 -44.37 17.40
N THR A 199 -25.92 -45.36 18.15
CA THR A 199 -26.75 -46.25 18.97
C THR A 199 -26.29 -46.32 20.42
N GLU A 200 -27.26 -46.51 21.32
CA GLU A 200 -27.05 -46.78 22.74
C GLU A 200 -27.74 -48.09 23.14
N ASN A 201 -27.09 -48.84 24.03
CA ASN A 201 -27.64 -50.09 24.56
C ASN A 201 -28.63 -49.80 25.71
N ILE A 202 -29.79 -50.44 25.66
CA ILE A 202 -30.76 -50.46 26.76
C ILE A 202 -30.54 -51.77 27.54
N PRO A 203 -30.14 -51.74 28.82
CA PRO A 203 -29.90 -52.96 29.59
C PRO A 203 -31.09 -53.91 29.62
N ALA A 204 -30.83 -55.22 29.67
CA ALA A 204 -31.87 -56.23 29.82
C ALA A 204 -32.68 -55.99 31.11
N THR A 205 -33.99 -56.20 31.04
CA THR A 205 -34.94 -55.85 32.13
C THR A 205 -34.86 -56.78 33.34
N GLY A 206 -34.15 -57.90 33.22
CA GLY A 206 -34.05 -58.92 34.27
C GLY A 206 -35.35 -59.69 34.52
N HIS A 207 -35.27 -60.71 35.37
CA HIS A 207 -36.43 -61.51 35.76
C HIS A 207 -37.08 -60.97 37.04
N SER A 208 -38.41 -60.87 37.04
CA SER A 208 -39.21 -60.57 38.22
C SER A 208 -39.96 -61.83 38.64
N TYR A 209 -39.35 -62.65 39.49
CA TYR A 209 -39.88 -63.95 39.90
C TYR A 209 -40.96 -63.82 40.98
N VAL A 210 -42.08 -64.52 40.78
CA VAL A 210 -43.12 -64.75 41.78
C VAL A 210 -43.05 -66.20 42.22
N SER A 211 -43.06 -66.46 43.53
CA SER A 211 -42.96 -67.80 44.10
C SER A 211 -44.32 -68.43 44.39
N LYS A 212 -44.43 -69.74 44.21
CA LYS A 212 -45.62 -70.54 44.52
C LYS A 212 -45.20 -71.93 45.00
N VAL A 213 -45.78 -72.38 46.11
CA VAL A 213 -45.64 -73.78 46.55
C VAL A 213 -46.41 -74.67 45.58
N THR A 214 -45.70 -75.53 44.85
CA THR A 214 -46.29 -76.45 43.87
C THR A 214 -46.39 -77.88 44.42
N LYS A 215 -45.59 -78.21 45.44
CA LYS A 215 -45.72 -79.42 46.23
C LYS A 215 -45.50 -79.06 47.71
N ALA A 216 -46.45 -79.36 48.57
CA ALA A 216 -46.27 -79.14 50.01
C ALA A 216 -45.24 -80.16 50.57
N ALA A 217 -44.39 -79.70 51.49
CA ALA A 217 -43.50 -80.60 52.21
C ALA A 217 -44.31 -81.47 53.18
N THR A 218 -43.93 -82.73 53.32
CA THR A 218 -44.53 -83.68 54.27
C THR A 218 -43.47 -84.17 55.25
N THR A 219 -43.85 -85.05 56.18
CA THR A 219 -42.91 -85.67 57.13
C THR A 219 -42.00 -86.71 56.46
N THR A 220 -42.26 -87.08 55.20
CA THR A 220 -41.53 -88.12 54.47
C THR A 220 -41.04 -87.68 53.08
N GLU A 221 -41.49 -86.52 52.58
CA GLU A 221 -41.10 -85.99 51.26
C GLU A 221 -40.86 -84.48 51.31
N GLU A 222 -39.80 -84.02 50.63
CA GLU A 222 -39.56 -82.58 50.42
C GLU A 222 -40.68 -81.95 49.59
N GLY A 223 -41.03 -80.71 49.94
CA GLY A 223 -41.91 -79.86 49.13
C GLY A 223 -41.14 -79.19 48.01
N ILE A 224 -41.85 -78.52 47.10
CA ILE A 224 -41.28 -77.79 45.97
C ILE A 224 -41.87 -76.38 45.95
N MET A 225 -40.98 -75.38 45.95
CA MET A 225 -41.28 -73.99 45.65
C MET A 225 -40.91 -73.72 44.19
N THR A 226 -41.86 -73.28 43.38
CA THR A 226 -41.61 -72.86 41.99
C THR A 226 -41.58 -71.34 41.92
N TYR A 227 -40.58 -70.79 41.25
CA TYR A 227 -40.44 -69.36 40.97
C TYR A 227 -40.70 -69.15 39.48
N THR A 228 -41.67 -68.32 39.12
CA THR A 228 -42.00 -68.03 37.71
C THR A 228 -41.90 -66.53 37.46
N CYS A 229 -41.16 -66.14 36.43
CA CYS A 229 -41.04 -64.74 36.01
C CYS A 229 -42.37 -64.27 35.41
N SER A 230 -42.93 -63.18 35.95
CA SER A 230 -44.23 -62.64 35.50
C SER A 230 -44.21 -62.08 34.08
N LYS A 231 -43.02 -61.74 33.55
CA LYS A 231 -42.85 -61.13 32.22
C LYS A 231 -42.56 -62.13 31.10
N CYS A 232 -41.72 -63.13 31.34
CA CYS A 232 -41.27 -64.07 30.29
C CYS A 232 -41.65 -65.54 30.53
N GLY A 233 -42.29 -65.87 31.66
CA GLY A 233 -42.71 -67.23 31.98
C GLY A 233 -41.58 -68.20 32.34
N HIS A 234 -40.31 -67.77 32.27
CA HIS A 234 -39.17 -68.56 32.73
C HIS A 234 -39.35 -68.96 34.19
N SER A 235 -39.12 -70.24 34.51
CA SER A 235 -39.32 -70.76 35.87
C SER A 235 -38.21 -71.69 36.33
N TYR A 236 -37.91 -71.65 37.62
CA TYR A 236 -37.03 -72.59 38.30
C TYR A 236 -37.64 -73.05 39.62
N THR A 237 -37.12 -74.14 40.19
CA THR A 237 -37.65 -74.72 41.43
C THR A 237 -36.60 -74.79 42.53
N GLN A 238 -37.03 -74.72 43.78
CA GLN A 238 -36.21 -74.97 44.95
C GLN A 238 -36.93 -75.94 45.90
N PRO A 239 -36.21 -76.88 46.54
CA PRO A 239 -36.79 -77.80 47.50
C PRO A 239 -37.19 -77.08 48.80
N ILE A 240 -38.29 -77.52 49.40
CA ILE A 240 -38.75 -77.12 50.74
C ILE A 240 -38.49 -78.29 51.68
N ALA A 241 -37.72 -78.07 52.75
CA ALA A 241 -37.36 -79.11 53.70
C ALA A 241 -38.57 -79.80 54.33
N MET A 242 -38.43 -81.09 54.65
CA MET A 242 -39.45 -81.92 55.30
C MET A 242 -39.90 -81.37 56.65
N ILE A 243 -41.17 -81.61 56.99
CA ILE A 243 -41.74 -81.20 58.28
C ILE A 243 -41.27 -82.20 59.35
N LYS A 244 -40.53 -81.73 60.38
CA LYS A 244 -40.07 -82.59 61.48
C LYS A 244 -41.22 -82.89 62.45
N SER A 245 -41.41 -84.16 62.82
CA SER A 245 -42.38 -84.58 63.83
C SER A 245 -41.75 -84.56 65.23
N ASP A 246 -42.13 -83.60 66.07
CA ASP A 246 -41.79 -83.63 67.49
C ASP A 246 -43.06 -83.76 68.34
N ASN A 247 -43.17 -84.90 69.03
CA ASN A 247 -44.03 -85.11 70.20
C ASN A 247 -43.38 -84.41 71.40
N SER A 248 -44.03 -83.41 71.99
CA SER A 248 -44.23 -83.18 73.44
C SER A 248 -44.51 -81.70 73.78
N ASN A 249 -45.06 -81.50 74.96
CA ASN A 249 -46.14 -80.57 75.33
C ASN A 249 -45.63 -79.37 76.17
N LYS A 250 -46.37 -78.24 76.13
CA LYS A 250 -46.34 -77.01 76.99
C LYS A 250 -45.16 -76.03 76.76
N ASP A 251 -45.31 -74.71 76.61
CA ASP A 251 -46.37 -73.75 76.97
C ASP A 251 -46.52 -72.62 75.93
N ASN A 252 -47.68 -71.97 75.98
CA ASN A 252 -48.18 -70.91 75.13
C ASN A 252 -47.55 -69.54 75.46
N SER A 253 -46.89 -68.88 74.48
CA SER A 253 -47.08 -67.44 74.26
C SER A 253 -46.70 -66.99 72.86
N ASN A 254 -47.64 -66.26 72.30
CA ASN A 254 -47.70 -65.62 71.01
C ASN A 254 -46.73 -64.43 70.93
N GLN A 255 -45.86 -64.37 69.92
CA GLN A 255 -45.76 -63.19 69.04
C GLN A 255 -44.76 -63.40 67.91
N ASN A 256 -45.26 -63.16 66.70
CA ASN A 256 -44.51 -62.80 65.50
C ASN A 256 -43.35 -61.86 65.82
N GLN A 257 -42.13 -62.28 65.52
CA GLN A 257 -41.15 -61.43 64.83
C GLN A 257 -40.05 -62.29 64.18
N LYS A 258 -39.98 -62.12 62.86
CA LYS A 258 -38.92 -62.48 61.91
C LYS A 258 -37.53 -62.69 62.55
N PRO A 259 -36.87 -63.84 62.32
CA PRO A 259 -35.44 -63.94 62.51
C PRO A 259 -34.73 -63.20 61.36
N GLN A 260 -33.97 -62.18 61.74
CA GLN A 260 -32.86 -61.66 60.96
C GLN A 260 -31.64 -62.55 61.25
N SER A 261 -30.97 -63.00 60.19
CA SER A 261 -29.59 -63.48 60.13
C SER A 261 -29.02 -62.78 58.90
N GLY A 262 -28.01 -61.92 58.96
CA GLY A 262 -26.82 -62.02 59.79
C GLY A 262 -25.69 -62.62 58.97
N THR A 263 -24.82 -61.72 58.48
CA THR A 263 -23.34 -61.76 58.54
C THR A 263 -22.59 -62.90 57.85
N ASP A 264 -21.40 -62.73 57.32
CA ASP A 264 -20.57 -61.62 56.84
C ASP A 264 -19.38 -62.33 56.15
N ASN A 265 -18.82 -61.72 55.11
CA ASN A 265 -17.44 -61.81 54.62
C ASN A 265 -17.48 -61.45 53.13
N GLY A 266 -17.14 -60.23 52.72
CA GLY A 266 -15.92 -59.51 53.06
C GLY A 266 -14.82 -60.01 52.14
N ASN A 267 -14.56 -59.32 51.02
CA ASN A 267 -13.42 -58.41 50.82
C ASN A 267 -12.66 -59.00 49.60
N GLN A 268 -12.19 -58.27 48.57
CA GLN A 268 -11.46 -57.01 48.58
C GLN A 268 -11.61 -56.22 47.28
N ASN A 269 -11.74 -54.91 47.48
CA ASN A 269 -11.04 -53.80 46.81
C ASN A 269 -10.32 -54.08 45.48
N GLN A 270 -10.59 -53.21 44.50
CA GLN A 270 -9.61 -52.22 44.05
C GLN A 270 -10.28 -51.13 43.20
N LYS A 271 -10.31 -49.91 43.74
CA LYS A 271 -10.34 -48.68 42.95
C LYS A 271 -8.88 -48.24 42.81
N PRO A 272 -8.28 -48.26 41.61
CA PRO A 272 -7.07 -47.51 41.34
C PRO A 272 -7.46 -46.04 41.10
N GLN A 273 -6.67 -45.16 41.70
CA GLN A 273 -6.51 -43.78 41.27
C GLN A 273 -5.36 -43.74 40.21
N PRO A 274 -4.95 -42.54 39.75
CA PRO A 274 -4.81 -42.13 38.35
C PRO A 274 -3.59 -42.70 37.61
N ASP A 275 -3.58 -42.64 36.27
CA ASP A 275 -2.56 -41.88 35.51
C ASP A 275 -2.72 -41.97 33.98
N THR A 276 -2.61 -40.78 33.38
CA THR A 276 -2.05 -40.44 32.06
C THR A 276 -2.56 -41.15 30.81
N ASP A 277 -3.35 -40.43 30.02
CA ASP A 277 -3.01 -40.28 28.60
C ASP A 277 -3.01 -38.81 28.19
N ASN A 278 -2.01 -38.46 27.40
CA ASN A 278 -1.63 -37.12 26.98
C ASN A 278 -2.65 -36.54 25.99
N GLY A 279 -3.36 -35.51 26.44
CA GLY A 279 -3.99 -34.52 25.57
C GLY A 279 -3.71 -33.14 26.15
N LYS A 280 -2.64 -32.49 25.67
CA LYS A 280 -2.40 -31.08 25.91
C LYS A 280 -3.54 -30.29 25.30
N ASP A 281 -4.45 -29.79 26.12
CA ASP A 281 -5.20 -28.58 25.82
C ASP A 281 -5.12 -27.66 27.04
N ASN A 282 -4.06 -26.85 27.05
CA ASN A 282 -4.03 -25.62 27.85
C ASN A 282 -4.99 -24.61 27.20
N GLY A 283 -6.30 -24.85 27.34
CA GLY A 283 -7.32 -23.85 27.06
C GLY A 283 -7.33 -22.79 28.15
N THR A 284 -6.30 -21.94 28.17
CA THR A 284 -6.35 -20.69 28.94
C THR A 284 -7.48 -19.85 28.35
N SER A 285 -8.51 -19.56 29.15
CA SER A 285 -9.59 -18.69 28.73
C SER A 285 -9.03 -17.28 28.54
N ILE A 286 -8.78 -16.89 27.30
CA ILE A 286 -8.28 -15.57 26.88
C ILE A 286 -9.44 -14.58 26.98
N LYS A 287 -9.62 -13.98 28.14
CA LYS A 287 -10.66 -12.96 28.41
C LYS A 287 -10.05 -11.56 28.45
N PRO A 288 -10.77 -10.53 27.98
CA PRO A 288 -10.34 -9.15 28.14
C PRO A 288 -10.44 -8.74 29.61
N TYR A 289 -9.66 -7.76 30.04
CA TYR A 289 -9.64 -7.29 31.43
C TYR A 289 -9.31 -5.81 31.53
N ILE A 290 -9.72 -5.13 32.61
CA ILE A 290 -9.35 -3.72 32.83
C ILE A 290 -7.93 -3.66 33.38
N LYS A 291 -7.09 -2.77 32.84
CA LYS A 291 -5.74 -2.51 33.32
C LYS A 291 -5.75 -1.69 34.61
N ASP A 292 -6.32 -2.26 35.67
CA ASP A 292 -6.30 -1.73 37.02
C ASP A 292 -5.90 -2.82 38.02
N ASP A 293 -5.78 -2.45 39.29
CA ASP A 293 -5.45 -3.38 40.38
C ASP A 293 -6.64 -4.32 40.74
N SER A 294 -7.78 -4.25 40.03
CA SER A 294 -8.99 -5.00 40.38
C SER A 294 -9.00 -6.43 39.88
N GLY A 295 -8.18 -6.77 38.88
CA GLY A 295 -8.06 -8.13 38.31
C GLY A 295 -9.36 -8.68 37.73
N LYS A 296 -10.27 -7.79 37.31
CA LYS A 296 -11.58 -8.15 36.76
C LYS A 296 -11.48 -8.49 35.28
N GLU A 297 -12.03 -9.64 34.90
CA GLU A 297 -11.93 -10.18 33.54
C GLU A 297 -13.32 -10.51 32.95
N GLY A 298 -13.44 -10.38 31.63
CA GLY A 298 -14.62 -10.68 30.84
C GLY A 298 -15.62 -9.52 30.72
N TRP A 299 -16.35 -9.50 29.61
CA TRP A 299 -17.29 -8.42 29.28
C TRP A 299 -18.40 -8.23 30.33
N ASP A 300 -18.87 -9.31 30.96
CA ASP A 300 -19.89 -9.28 32.03
C ASP A 300 -19.47 -8.44 33.24
N VAL A 301 -18.16 -8.30 33.47
CA VAL A 301 -17.60 -7.53 34.60
C VAL A 301 -17.10 -6.16 34.16
N ILE A 302 -16.66 -6.03 32.90
CA ILE A 302 -16.17 -4.77 32.31
C ILE A 302 -17.34 -3.81 32.04
N LYS A 303 -18.44 -4.29 31.46
CA LYS A 303 -19.58 -3.46 31.07
C LYS A 303 -20.17 -2.65 32.23
N PRO A 304 -20.46 -3.23 33.42
CA PRO A 304 -20.96 -2.44 34.55
C PRO A 304 -20.00 -1.32 34.98
N GLN A 305 -18.69 -1.51 34.83
CA GLN A 305 -17.70 -0.48 35.18
C GLN A 305 -17.64 0.65 34.18
N LEU A 306 -17.81 0.35 32.90
CA LEU A 306 -18.02 1.37 31.87
C LEU A 306 -19.30 2.15 32.13
N GLU A 307 -20.34 1.49 32.65
CA GLU A 307 -21.59 2.15 33.00
C GLU A 307 -21.45 3.12 34.18
N GLU A 308 -20.62 2.76 35.17
CA GLU A 308 -20.31 3.53 36.38
C GLU A 308 -19.22 4.60 36.20
N ALA A 309 -18.55 4.62 35.04
CA ALA A 309 -17.49 5.60 34.73
C ALA A 309 -18.02 7.04 34.79
N LYS A 310 -17.19 7.95 35.30
CA LYS A 310 -17.52 9.37 35.41
C LYS A 310 -17.25 10.08 34.09
N SER A 311 -17.90 11.23 33.91
CA SER A 311 -17.60 12.14 32.81
C SER A 311 -16.11 12.52 32.82
N GLY A 312 -15.45 12.37 31.68
CA GLY A 312 -14.02 12.58 31.46
C GLY A 312 -13.14 11.36 31.74
N ASP A 313 -13.69 10.24 32.21
CA ASP A 313 -12.90 9.05 32.53
C ASP A 313 -12.41 8.32 31.27
N THR A 314 -11.21 7.77 31.35
CA THR A 314 -10.64 6.86 30.35
C THR A 314 -10.53 5.46 30.96
N VAL A 315 -11.22 4.50 30.36
CA VAL A 315 -11.19 3.09 30.78
C VAL A 315 -10.38 2.28 29.78
N THR A 316 -9.27 1.71 30.24
CA THR A 316 -8.38 0.90 29.39
C THR A 316 -8.61 -0.58 29.62
N VAL A 317 -9.03 -1.29 28.57
CA VAL A 317 -9.25 -2.73 28.53
C VAL A 317 -8.10 -3.38 27.76
N ALA A 318 -7.36 -4.26 28.42
CA ALA A 318 -6.46 -5.17 27.75
C ALA A 318 -7.27 -6.29 27.10
N MET A 319 -7.14 -6.44 25.78
CA MET A 319 -7.96 -7.37 25.01
C MET A 319 -7.47 -8.81 25.11
N ASN A 320 -6.20 -9.03 25.44
CA ASN A 320 -5.64 -10.34 25.78
C ASN A 320 -5.99 -11.43 24.75
N GLY A 321 -5.86 -11.13 23.46
CA GLY A 321 -6.18 -12.05 22.36
C GLY A 321 -7.66 -12.15 22.00
N THR A 322 -8.56 -11.52 22.75
CA THR A 322 -9.92 -11.21 22.26
C THR A 322 -9.83 -10.08 21.24
N THR A 323 -10.69 -10.07 20.23
CA THR A 323 -10.71 -9.02 19.20
C THR A 323 -12.09 -8.41 19.02
N VAL A 324 -13.14 -9.20 19.27
CA VAL A 324 -14.54 -8.77 19.16
C VAL A 324 -15.01 -8.07 20.44
N VAL A 325 -15.56 -6.87 20.27
CA VAL A 325 -16.27 -6.14 21.31
C VAL A 325 -17.78 -6.21 21.04
N PRO A 326 -18.58 -6.75 21.97
CA PRO A 326 -20.03 -6.82 21.83
C PRO A 326 -20.69 -5.44 21.72
N LYS A 327 -21.76 -5.34 20.91
CA LYS A 327 -22.52 -4.09 20.71
C LYS A 327 -22.97 -3.48 22.03
N ASP A 328 -23.44 -4.30 22.94
CA ASP A 328 -24.01 -3.85 24.21
C ASP A 328 -22.95 -3.26 25.16
N VAL A 329 -21.68 -3.64 24.99
CA VAL A 329 -20.54 -3.00 25.67
C VAL A 329 -20.27 -1.63 25.06
N ILE A 330 -20.27 -1.51 23.73
CA ILE A 330 -20.07 -0.21 23.04
C ILE A 330 -21.21 0.74 23.38
N ASP A 331 -22.46 0.27 23.33
CA ASP A 331 -23.64 1.06 23.65
C ASP A 331 -23.68 1.50 25.13
N SER A 332 -22.93 0.85 26.04
CA SER A 332 -22.88 1.20 27.46
C SER A 332 -22.25 2.57 27.75
N ILE A 333 -21.40 3.06 26.85
CA ILE A 333 -20.76 4.38 26.91
C ILE A 333 -21.40 5.39 25.95
N LYS A 334 -22.41 4.99 25.16
CA LYS A 334 -23.06 5.87 24.18
C LYS A 334 -23.63 7.14 24.80
N GLY A 335 -23.26 8.28 24.24
CA GLY A 335 -23.64 9.61 24.71
C GLY A 335 -22.97 10.03 26.03
N LYS A 336 -22.06 9.22 26.58
CA LYS A 336 -21.27 9.57 27.76
C LYS A 336 -19.94 10.17 27.34
N ASP A 337 -19.48 11.13 28.11
CA ASP A 337 -18.12 11.66 28.02
C ASP A 337 -17.16 10.65 28.70
N THR A 338 -16.96 9.50 28.09
CA THR A 338 -16.08 8.44 28.59
C THR A 338 -15.33 7.87 27.40
N THR A 339 -14.01 7.70 27.54
CA THR A 339 -13.17 7.11 26.49
C THR A 339 -12.86 5.67 26.84
N LEU A 340 -13.26 4.74 25.98
CA LEU A 340 -12.84 3.35 26.03
C LEU A 340 -11.56 3.16 25.21
N VAL A 341 -10.51 2.63 25.84
CA VAL A 341 -9.27 2.26 25.17
C VAL A 341 -9.14 0.75 25.14
N LEU A 342 -9.04 0.17 23.95
CA LEU A 342 -8.83 -1.26 23.74
C LEU A 342 -7.35 -1.47 23.42
N ASP A 343 -6.59 -2.03 24.35
CA ASP A 343 -5.21 -2.43 24.09
C ASP A 343 -5.18 -3.82 23.44
N MET A 344 -4.84 -3.84 22.16
CA MET A 344 -4.73 -5.06 21.34
C MET A 344 -3.39 -5.77 21.56
N GLY A 345 -2.44 -5.13 22.27
CA GLY A 345 -1.06 -5.59 22.34
C GLY A 345 -0.24 -5.17 21.11
N ASN A 346 1.05 -5.52 21.12
CA ASN A 346 1.99 -5.24 20.00
C ASN A 346 2.07 -3.75 19.58
N GLY A 347 1.74 -2.82 20.49
CA GLY A 347 1.76 -1.39 20.22
C GLY A 347 0.52 -0.85 19.49
N LEU A 348 -0.52 -1.66 19.33
CA LEU A 348 -1.80 -1.27 18.73
C LEU A 348 -2.85 -1.03 19.81
N SER A 349 -3.56 0.08 19.72
CA SER A 349 -4.70 0.33 20.60
C SER A 349 -5.77 1.18 19.94
N TRP A 350 -7.03 0.83 20.17
CA TRP A 350 -8.19 1.60 19.71
C TRP A 350 -8.69 2.52 20.81
N LYS A 351 -9.14 3.73 20.46
CA LYS A 351 -9.86 4.63 21.35
C LYS A 351 -11.24 4.93 20.77
N ILE A 352 -12.24 4.89 21.63
CA ILE A 352 -13.63 5.14 21.27
C ILE A 352 -14.19 6.12 22.31
N ASN A 353 -14.62 7.30 21.87
CA ASN A 353 -15.28 8.25 22.74
C ASN A 353 -16.79 8.02 22.71
N GLY A 354 -17.40 7.85 23.87
CA GLY A 354 -18.84 7.64 24.00
C GLY A 354 -19.70 8.74 23.36
N GLN A 355 -19.21 9.98 23.28
CA GLN A 355 -19.89 11.10 22.63
C GLN A 355 -20.01 10.95 21.11
N ASP A 356 -19.08 10.23 20.48
CA ASP A 356 -19.04 10.04 19.02
C ASP A 356 -19.91 8.86 18.57
N ILE A 357 -20.49 8.11 19.51
CA ILE A 357 -21.31 6.93 19.22
C ILE A 357 -22.72 7.35 18.77
N THR A 358 -22.96 7.26 17.46
CA THR A 358 -24.29 7.55 16.89
C THR A 358 -25.19 6.32 16.90
N ASP A 359 -24.74 5.19 16.31
CA ASP A 359 -25.38 3.89 16.39
C ASP A 359 -24.39 2.77 16.01
N ALA A 360 -23.95 1.97 16.98
CA ALA A 360 -22.99 0.90 16.70
C ALA A 360 -23.61 -0.15 15.76
N ALA A 361 -22.90 -0.52 14.69
CA ALA A 361 -23.40 -1.41 13.64
C ALA A 361 -23.64 -2.86 14.07
N GLY A 362 -23.15 -3.26 15.25
CA GLY A 362 -23.24 -4.61 15.77
C GLY A 362 -22.11 -4.90 16.75
N ASP A 363 -21.82 -6.18 16.94
CA ASP A 363 -20.55 -6.61 17.52
C ASP A 363 -19.45 -6.28 16.51
N ILE A 364 -18.37 -5.63 16.96
CA ILE A 364 -17.31 -5.14 16.08
C ILE A 364 -16.01 -5.89 16.39
N ASP A 365 -15.38 -6.42 15.35
CA ASP A 365 -14.06 -7.03 15.43
C ASP A 365 -12.98 -5.97 15.21
N PHE A 366 -12.22 -5.67 16.26
CA PHE A 366 -11.15 -4.65 16.24
C PHE A 366 -9.77 -5.23 15.89
N ASP A 367 -9.70 -6.49 15.43
CA ASP A 367 -8.43 -7.07 14.98
C ASP A 367 -7.82 -6.27 13.82
N VAL A 368 -6.51 -6.09 13.89
CA VAL A 368 -5.74 -5.32 12.92
C VAL A 368 -4.56 -6.17 12.45
N THR A 369 -4.58 -6.55 11.17
CA THR A 369 -3.41 -7.11 10.52
C THR A 369 -2.54 -5.98 9.98
N VAL A 370 -1.23 -6.04 10.19
CA VAL A 370 -0.27 -5.02 9.75
C VAL A 370 0.84 -5.62 8.89
N GLY A 371 1.36 -4.83 7.95
CA GLY A 371 2.55 -5.20 7.19
C GLY A 371 2.27 -6.15 6.02
N ALA A 372 3.12 -7.17 5.83
CA ALA A 372 3.13 -8.01 4.63
C ALA A 372 1.88 -8.89 4.46
N ASP A 373 1.20 -9.21 5.57
CA ASP A 373 -0.03 -9.99 5.55
C ASP A 373 -1.29 -9.13 5.36
N ALA A 374 -1.15 -7.80 5.38
CA ALA A 374 -2.21 -6.82 5.25
C ALA A 374 -2.31 -6.23 3.84
N GLY A 375 -3.48 -5.67 3.49
CA GLY A 375 -3.75 -4.99 2.23
C GLY A 375 -3.77 -5.93 1.02
N LYS A 376 -4.16 -7.20 1.21
CA LYS A 376 -4.17 -8.20 0.12
C LYS A 376 -5.17 -7.88 -0.99
N SER A 377 -6.19 -7.08 -0.69
CA SER A 377 -7.15 -6.56 -1.67
C SER A 377 -6.62 -5.37 -2.46
N ILE A 378 -5.62 -4.65 -1.93
CA ILE A 378 -5.07 -3.44 -2.54
C ILE A 378 -4.01 -3.83 -3.56
N PRO A 379 -4.19 -3.53 -4.86
CA PRO A 379 -3.18 -3.84 -5.85
C PRO A 379 -1.88 -3.08 -5.57
N VAL A 380 -0.74 -3.77 -5.68
CA VAL A 380 0.59 -3.21 -5.42
C VAL A 380 0.86 -1.96 -6.26
N ASP A 381 0.36 -1.91 -7.50
CA ASP A 381 0.52 -0.74 -8.38
C ASP A 381 -0.25 0.49 -7.86
N VAL A 382 -1.39 0.30 -7.20
CA VAL A 382 -2.19 1.39 -6.61
C VAL A 382 -1.45 1.95 -5.39
N ILE A 383 -0.89 1.08 -4.54
CA ILE A 383 -0.03 1.47 -3.43
C ILE A 383 1.16 2.28 -3.96
N ASN A 384 1.88 1.73 -4.93
CA ASN A 384 3.09 2.36 -5.49
C ASN A 384 2.82 3.72 -6.14
N ASN A 385 1.63 3.93 -6.72
CA ASN A 385 1.26 5.22 -7.29
C ASN A 385 1.13 6.33 -6.24
N VAL A 386 0.68 6.00 -5.03
CA VAL A 386 0.51 6.96 -3.93
C VAL A 386 1.80 7.07 -3.11
N THR A 387 2.47 5.96 -2.85
CA THR A 387 3.69 5.93 -2.04
C THR A 387 4.90 6.47 -2.81
N GLY A 388 5.09 6.06 -4.07
CA GLY A 388 6.32 6.31 -4.81
C GLY A 388 7.52 5.67 -4.09
N GLU A 389 8.51 6.48 -3.73
CA GLU A 389 9.68 6.03 -2.95
C GLU A 389 9.49 6.18 -1.42
N ARG A 390 8.29 6.58 -0.97
CA ARG A 390 8.01 6.84 0.46
C ARG A 390 7.80 5.55 1.24
N SER A 391 8.14 5.60 2.52
CA SER A 391 7.83 4.51 3.46
C SER A 391 6.32 4.37 3.62
N SER A 392 5.83 3.14 3.57
CA SER A 392 4.42 2.83 3.75
C SER A 392 4.19 1.59 4.62
N LEU A 393 2.99 1.49 5.17
CA LEU A 393 2.53 0.36 5.97
C LEU A 393 1.09 0.02 5.59
N ASN A 394 0.84 -1.23 5.24
CA ASN A 394 -0.53 -1.70 4.98
C ASN A 394 -1.21 -2.14 6.28
N LEU A 395 -2.52 -1.95 6.32
CA LEU A 395 -3.40 -2.35 7.41
C LEU A 395 -4.64 -3.05 6.83
N THR A 396 -5.10 -4.10 7.49
CA THR A 396 -6.38 -4.77 7.21
C THR A 396 -7.15 -4.87 8.52
N LEU A 397 -8.37 -4.34 8.53
CA LEU A 397 -9.30 -4.48 9.65
C LEU A 397 -10.20 -5.70 9.41
N ALA A 398 -10.39 -6.55 10.43
CA ALA A 398 -11.08 -7.84 10.27
C ALA A 398 -12.61 -7.71 10.10
N TYR A 399 -13.19 -6.60 10.59
CA TYR A 399 -14.60 -6.28 10.39
C TYR A 399 -14.87 -5.79 8.97
N ASP A 400 -16.13 -5.87 8.51
CA ASP A 400 -16.55 -5.36 7.20
C ASP A 400 -17.72 -4.38 7.39
N GLY A 401 -17.52 -3.14 6.95
CA GLY A 401 -18.52 -2.08 6.97
C GLY A 401 -18.29 -0.98 8.02
N GLU A 402 -19.26 -0.07 8.11
CA GLU A 402 -19.24 1.10 8.99
C GLU A 402 -19.31 0.71 10.48
N PHE A 403 -18.56 1.41 11.32
CA PHE A 403 -18.65 1.25 12.78
C PHE A 403 -19.90 1.93 13.36
N GLY A 404 -20.34 3.02 12.71
CA GLY A 404 -21.38 3.91 13.23
C GLY A 404 -20.88 4.95 14.25
N PHE A 405 -19.56 5.12 14.33
CA PHE A 405 -18.84 6.10 15.13
C PHE A 405 -17.40 6.25 14.62
N THR A 406 -16.71 7.29 15.08
CA THR A 406 -15.27 7.46 14.80
C THR A 406 -14.47 6.74 15.88
N ALA A 407 -13.58 5.84 15.45
CA ALA A 407 -12.62 5.17 16.31
C ALA A 407 -11.19 5.62 15.95
N THR A 408 -10.34 5.79 16.95
CA THR A 408 -8.95 6.21 16.75
C THR A 408 -8.00 5.04 16.99
N LEU A 409 -7.26 4.61 15.97
CA LEU A 409 -6.22 3.60 16.12
C LEU A 409 -4.87 4.27 16.38
N THR A 410 -4.16 3.79 17.39
CA THR A 410 -2.75 4.08 17.59
C THR A 410 -1.91 3.04 16.85
N VAL A 411 -1.00 3.51 15.98
CA VAL A 411 -0.07 2.67 15.21
C VAL A 411 1.36 3.12 15.46
N ASN A 412 2.29 2.18 15.62
CA ASN A 412 3.72 2.49 15.68
C ASN A 412 4.33 2.51 14.27
N MET A 413 4.78 3.69 13.84
CA MET A 413 5.42 3.96 12.56
C MET A 413 6.94 4.10 12.68
N GLU A 414 7.54 3.56 13.75
CA GLU A 414 8.95 3.69 14.14
C GLU A 414 9.39 5.11 14.54
N SER A 415 10.18 5.21 15.60
CA SER A 415 10.66 6.49 16.14
C SER A 415 11.55 7.29 15.18
N LYS A 416 12.16 6.63 14.18
CA LYS A 416 12.95 7.31 13.13
C LYS A 416 12.11 8.25 12.26
N ASN A 417 10.79 8.03 12.22
CA ASN A 417 9.84 8.82 11.44
C ASN A 417 9.18 9.94 12.28
N ALA A 418 9.63 10.17 13.52
CA ALA A 418 9.10 11.21 14.39
C ALA A 418 9.11 12.60 13.72
N GLY A 419 8.00 13.33 13.88
CA GLY A 419 7.78 14.65 13.28
C GLY A 419 7.21 14.62 11.86
N LEU A 420 7.26 13.48 11.15
CA LEU A 420 6.57 13.28 9.86
C LEU A 420 5.08 13.00 10.06
N TYR A 421 4.31 13.07 8.97
CA TYR A 421 2.90 12.71 8.94
C TYR A 421 2.71 11.30 8.41
N ALA A 422 1.91 10.50 9.11
CA ALA A 422 1.33 9.28 8.58
C ALA A 422 -0.03 9.63 7.96
N ASN A 423 -0.12 9.44 6.64
CA ASN A 423 -1.31 9.72 5.84
C ASN A 423 -2.05 8.41 5.57
N LEU A 424 -3.28 8.30 6.06
CA LEU A 424 -4.12 7.11 5.91
C LEU A 424 -4.92 7.19 4.61
N PHE A 425 -4.83 6.14 3.81
CA PHE A 425 -5.60 5.96 2.59
C PHE A 425 -6.45 4.70 2.65
N TYR A 426 -7.73 4.83 2.32
CA TYR A 426 -8.68 3.74 2.12
C TYR A 426 -8.63 3.25 0.68
N TYR A 427 -8.64 1.94 0.45
CA TYR A 427 -8.81 1.42 -0.90
C TYR A 427 -10.29 1.29 -1.25
N ASN A 428 -10.75 2.10 -2.18
CA ASN A 428 -12.10 2.02 -2.70
C ASN A 428 -12.16 0.99 -3.84
N GLU A 429 -12.71 -0.19 -3.57
CA GLU A 429 -12.82 -1.26 -4.59
C GLU A 429 -13.69 -0.88 -5.80
N GLN A 430 -14.60 0.08 -5.66
CA GLN A 430 -15.48 0.51 -6.75
C GLN A 430 -14.74 1.39 -7.77
N THR A 431 -13.88 2.28 -7.29
CA THR A 431 -13.08 3.18 -8.14
C THR A 431 -11.73 2.57 -8.50
N GLY A 432 -11.23 1.63 -7.68
CA GLY A 432 -9.88 1.06 -7.79
C GLY A 432 -8.78 2.03 -7.35
N GLU A 433 -9.12 3.05 -6.57
CA GLU A 433 -8.21 4.12 -6.15
C GLU A 433 -8.06 4.19 -4.62
N LEU A 434 -6.94 4.75 -4.17
CA LEU A 434 -6.69 5.04 -2.76
C LEU A 434 -7.22 6.45 -2.43
N GLU A 435 -8.16 6.51 -1.50
CA GLU A 435 -8.81 7.75 -1.04
C GLU A 435 -8.21 8.19 0.29
N PHE A 436 -7.79 9.44 0.39
CA PHE A 436 -7.28 9.99 1.64
C PHE A 436 -8.39 10.07 2.70
N ILE A 437 -8.12 9.53 3.89
CA ILE A 437 -9.07 9.51 5.01
C ILE A 437 -8.66 10.49 6.11
N SER A 438 -7.45 10.34 6.62
CA SER A 438 -6.96 11.12 7.76
C SER A 438 -5.44 11.19 7.76
N ALA A 439 -4.89 12.11 8.55
CA ALA A 439 -3.45 12.15 8.78
C ALA A 439 -3.15 12.52 10.23
N GLY A 440 -2.14 11.89 10.79
CA GLY A 440 -1.64 12.17 12.13
C GLY A 440 -0.14 12.43 12.11
N GLN A 441 0.35 13.28 13.00
CA GLN A 441 1.78 13.49 13.16
C GLN A 441 2.39 12.40 14.06
N ILE A 442 3.50 11.82 13.62
CA ILE A 442 4.22 10.77 14.34
C ILE A 442 4.97 11.41 15.52
N ASN A 443 4.72 10.92 16.73
CA ASN A 443 5.36 11.44 17.94
C ASN A 443 6.80 10.90 18.13
N ALA A 444 7.48 11.33 19.19
CA ALA A 444 8.87 10.96 19.47
C ALA A 444 9.09 9.45 19.66
N ASP A 445 8.08 8.72 20.12
CA ASP A 445 8.13 7.27 20.33
C ASP A 445 7.76 6.49 19.05
N GLY A 446 7.46 7.19 17.96
CA GLY A 446 7.04 6.60 16.70
C GLY A 446 5.54 6.31 16.60
N ASN A 447 4.74 6.68 17.60
CA ASN A 447 3.30 6.40 17.57
C ASN A 447 2.54 7.53 16.85
N VAL A 448 1.49 7.15 16.14
CA VAL A 448 0.52 8.06 15.52
C VAL A 448 -0.90 7.60 15.83
N GLU A 449 -1.80 8.56 16.00
CA GLU A 449 -3.24 8.33 16.15
C GLU A 449 -3.94 8.68 14.83
N LEU A 450 -4.72 7.73 14.30
CA LEU A 450 -5.43 7.85 13.02
C LEU A 450 -6.91 7.52 13.22
N GLU A 451 -7.79 8.28 12.57
CA GLU A 451 -9.24 8.15 12.71
C GLU A 451 -9.83 7.26 11.61
N PHE A 452 -10.77 6.39 12.01
CA PHE A 452 -11.47 5.43 11.18
C PHE A 452 -12.98 5.48 11.45
N THR A 453 -13.80 5.40 10.41
CA THR A 453 -15.27 5.30 10.52
C THR A 453 -15.83 3.95 10.11
N HIS A 454 -15.03 3.16 9.38
CA HIS A 454 -15.38 1.83 8.88
C HIS A 454 -14.15 0.92 8.92
N ALA A 455 -14.38 -0.38 8.77
CA ALA A 455 -13.33 -1.36 8.57
C ALA A 455 -13.15 -1.70 7.10
N SER A 456 -11.89 -1.82 6.69
CA SER A 456 -11.45 -2.17 5.34
C SER A 456 -9.94 -2.42 5.33
N ASP A 457 -9.39 -2.52 4.13
CA ASP A 457 -7.98 -2.41 3.81
C ASP A 457 -7.54 -0.96 3.62
N TYR A 458 -6.40 -0.62 4.22
CA TYR A 458 -5.81 0.71 4.20
C TYR A 458 -4.31 0.66 3.93
N THR A 459 -3.77 1.77 3.46
CA THR A 459 -2.33 2.03 3.39
C THR A 459 -2.02 3.33 4.12
N ILE A 460 -1.03 3.30 5.01
CA ILE A 460 -0.44 4.49 5.62
C ILE A 460 0.82 4.86 4.83
N VAL A 461 0.93 6.14 4.43
CA VAL A 461 2.10 6.70 3.76
C VAL A 461 2.76 7.75 4.64
N VAL A 462 4.06 7.58 4.92
CA VAL A 462 4.83 8.54 5.71
C VAL A 462 5.40 9.63 4.80
N ASP A 463 5.09 10.89 5.09
CA ASP A 463 5.59 12.05 4.35
C ASP A 463 5.80 13.28 5.26
N ALA A 464 6.56 14.27 4.81
CA ALA A 464 6.73 15.55 5.52
C ALA A 464 5.48 16.44 5.47
N LYS A 465 4.52 16.15 4.58
CA LYS A 465 3.29 16.91 4.40
C LYS A 465 2.05 16.02 4.51
N ILE A 466 0.93 16.63 4.87
CA ILE A 466 -0.39 16.01 4.79
C ILE A 466 -0.81 15.92 3.31
N MET A 467 -1.21 14.73 2.87
CA MET A 467 -1.52 14.42 1.46
C MET A 467 -3.01 14.59 1.10
N SER A 468 -3.74 15.47 1.82
CA SER A 468 -5.21 15.65 1.77
C SER A 468 -5.77 16.31 0.49
N GLY A 469 -5.16 16.09 -0.68
CA GLY A 469 -5.65 16.61 -1.96
C GLY A 469 -6.02 15.49 -2.92
N ASN A 470 -7.18 15.59 -3.58
CA ASN A 470 -7.53 14.84 -4.80
C ASN A 470 -6.67 15.28 -6.01
N ALA A 471 -5.36 15.38 -5.82
CA ALA A 471 -4.41 15.74 -6.85
C ALA A 471 -3.51 14.52 -7.08
N GLN A 472 -4.02 13.60 -7.90
CA GLN A 472 -3.18 12.87 -8.85
C GLN A 472 -2.64 13.88 -9.88
N ALA A 473 -1.81 14.81 -9.42
CA ALA A 473 -1.03 15.78 -10.16
C ALA A 473 -0.17 16.47 -9.11
N ASP A 474 1.09 16.05 -8.97
CA ASP A 474 2.24 16.93 -8.80
C ASP A 474 3.47 16.10 -8.39
N ASN A 475 3.99 15.35 -9.36
CA ASN A 475 5.44 15.24 -9.55
C ASN A 475 5.91 16.34 -10.51
N LYS A 476 5.44 17.57 -10.30
CA LYS A 476 6.17 18.78 -10.68
C LYS A 476 6.74 19.35 -9.39
N ALA A 477 8.06 19.26 -9.26
CA ALA A 477 8.79 20.10 -8.33
C ALA A 477 8.53 21.56 -8.73
N ASP A 478 7.90 22.25 -7.78
CA ASP A 478 7.62 23.68 -7.74
C ASP A 478 8.92 24.47 -7.53
N GLU A 479 9.19 25.41 -8.44
CA GLU A 479 9.92 26.63 -8.11
C GLU A 479 9.11 27.83 -8.62
N THR A 480 8.11 28.26 -7.85
CA THR A 480 7.63 29.65 -7.91
C THR A 480 7.18 30.16 -6.53
N ILE A 481 8.03 30.97 -5.89
CA ILE A 481 7.60 32.01 -4.94
C ILE A 481 7.51 33.36 -5.69
N PRO A 482 6.44 34.16 -5.53
CA PRO A 482 6.24 35.39 -6.29
C PRO A 482 6.83 36.67 -5.64
N ALA A 483 7.48 37.46 -6.51
CA ALA A 483 7.61 38.93 -6.62
C ALA A 483 8.01 39.83 -5.42
N PRO A 484 8.79 40.91 -5.71
CA PRO A 484 8.11 42.20 -5.93
C PRO A 484 8.54 42.98 -7.18
N LYS A 485 7.68 43.94 -7.52
CA LYS A 485 7.53 44.73 -8.75
C LYS A 485 8.61 45.80 -9.02
N ALA A 486 8.81 46.08 -10.31
CA ALA A 486 8.89 47.39 -11.02
C ALA A 486 9.51 47.10 -12.41
N ASP A 487 9.16 47.67 -13.56
CA ASP A 487 8.31 48.80 -13.92
C ASP A 487 7.89 48.64 -15.40
N GLU A 488 6.82 49.35 -15.77
CA GLU A 488 6.28 49.47 -17.13
C GLU A 488 7.30 49.91 -18.19
N SER A 489 7.21 49.37 -19.41
CA SER A 489 6.84 50.21 -20.56
C SER A 489 6.47 49.38 -21.79
N THR A 490 5.45 49.89 -22.47
CA THR A 490 4.65 49.36 -23.56
C THR A 490 5.42 49.03 -24.84
N SER A 491 5.14 47.87 -25.45
CA SER A 491 5.39 47.64 -26.87
C SER A 491 4.25 48.19 -27.72
N LYS A 492 4.58 48.77 -28.88
CA LYS A 492 3.65 49.11 -29.94
C LYS A 492 4.33 48.92 -31.30
N TYR A 493 3.52 48.49 -32.28
CA TYR A 493 3.79 48.21 -33.71
C TYR A 493 4.33 46.79 -33.98
N ALA A 494 3.62 45.82 -34.58
CA ALA A 494 2.55 45.79 -35.61
C ALA A 494 3.03 46.13 -37.04
N TRP A 495 3.50 45.13 -37.80
CA TRP A 495 2.92 44.58 -39.05
C TRP A 495 3.98 43.94 -39.99
N ASN A 496 3.76 42.64 -40.27
CA ASN A 496 3.71 41.96 -41.58
C ASN A 496 3.90 42.88 -42.82
N ASN A 497 4.53 42.51 -43.93
CA ASN A 497 4.62 41.19 -44.58
C ASN A 497 5.54 41.27 -45.83
N THR A 498 6.07 40.11 -46.23
CA THR A 498 6.39 39.68 -47.62
C THR A 498 7.63 40.25 -48.35
N ILE A 499 8.63 39.39 -48.62
CA ILE A 499 9.17 39.08 -49.97
C ILE A 499 10.07 37.83 -49.90
N ILE A 500 9.93 37.01 -50.95
CA ILE A 500 10.46 35.68 -51.19
C ILE A 500 11.77 35.76 -52.02
N ILE A 501 12.76 34.93 -51.66
CA ILE A 501 13.93 34.44 -52.45
C ILE A 501 15.07 35.45 -52.75
N ILE A 502 16.27 35.19 -52.21
CA ILE A 502 17.48 34.64 -52.90
C ILE A 502 18.59 34.46 -51.84
N ILE A 503 19.08 33.22 -51.75
CA ILE A 503 20.29 32.81 -51.02
C ILE A 503 21.48 33.62 -51.53
N GLY A 504 22.04 34.49 -50.69
CA GLY A 504 23.21 35.29 -51.02
C GLY A 504 23.93 35.71 -49.74
N ILE A 505 25.04 35.03 -49.46
CA ILE A 505 25.98 35.27 -48.37
C ILE A 505 26.25 36.78 -48.21
N CYS A 506 25.75 37.39 -47.13
CA CYS A 506 26.01 38.78 -46.79
C CYS A 506 27.17 38.85 -45.79
N ILE A 507 28.40 38.81 -46.28
CA ILE A 507 29.62 39.12 -45.50
C ILE A 507 29.68 40.63 -45.33
N ILE A 508 29.50 41.13 -44.11
CA ILE A 508 29.67 42.55 -43.78
C ILE A 508 31.11 42.80 -43.32
N LEU A 509 31.71 43.86 -43.87
CA LEU A 509 33.10 44.27 -43.60
C LEU A 509 33.13 45.40 -42.58
N ILE A 510 33.92 45.24 -41.52
CA ILE A 510 34.16 46.28 -40.51
C ILE A 510 35.56 46.89 -40.77
N VAL A 511 35.61 48.20 -40.95
CA VAL A 511 36.87 48.98 -41.12
C VAL A 511 37.20 49.65 -39.78
N PHE A 512 38.23 49.19 -39.08
CA PHE A 512 38.73 49.84 -37.88
C PHE A 512 39.79 50.92 -38.19
N GLY A 513 39.76 52.00 -37.38
CA GLY A 513 40.39 53.29 -37.62
C GLY A 513 41.92 53.34 -37.63
N ALA A 514 42.41 54.43 -38.22
CA ALA A 514 43.83 54.68 -38.50
C ALA A 514 44.48 55.60 -37.46
N VAL A 515 45.75 55.33 -37.16
CA VAL A 515 46.63 56.21 -36.39
C VAL A 515 47.57 56.91 -37.37
N PHE A 516 47.62 58.25 -37.32
CA PHE A 516 48.58 59.06 -38.06
C PHE A 516 49.67 59.55 -37.12
N TYR A 517 50.93 59.35 -37.49
CA TYR A 517 52.06 60.02 -36.87
C TYR A 517 52.81 60.79 -37.96
N VAL A 518 52.90 62.12 -37.82
CA VAL A 518 53.57 63.00 -38.78
C VAL A 518 54.55 63.86 -38.00
N ARG A 519 55.84 63.79 -38.35
CA ARG A 519 56.91 64.57 -37.73
C ARG A 519 57.50 65.53 -38.77
N LYS A 520 57.58 66.82 -38.44
CA LYS A 520 58.14 67.85 -39.33
C LYS A 520 59.66 67.67 -39.43
N LYS A 521 60.22 67.74 -40.65
CA LYS A 521 61.68 67.73 -40.83
C LYS A 521 62.23 69.05 -40.28
N SER A 522 63.19 68.99 -39.36
CA SER A 522 63.84 70.19 -38.81
C SER A 522 64.67 70.85 -39.92
N GLY A 523 64.26 72.04 -40.36
CA GLY A 523 65.03 72.85 -41.31
C GLY A 523 66.26 73.47 -40.65
N SER A 524 67.42 73.30 -41.27
CA SER A 524 68.56 74.21 -41.12
C SER A 524 68.22 75.52 -41.82
N GLU A 525 68.30 76.63 -41.09
CA GLU A 525 68.30 78.00 -41.63
C GLU A 525 69.44 78.17 -42.64
N GLU A 526 69.17 78.85 -43.76
CA GLU A 526 70.05 79.89 -44.29
C GLU A 526 69.28 80.77 -45.31
N GLU A 527 69.62 82.06 -45.27
CA GLU A 527 69.00 83.34 -45.74
C GLU A 527 68.13 83.39 -47.01
#